data_AF-X0GK88-F1
#
_entry.id   AF-X0GK88-F1
#
_cell.length_a   1.000
_cell.length_b   1.000
_cell.length_c   1.000
_cell.angle_alpha   90.00
_cell.angle_beta   90.00
_cell.angle_gamma   90.00
#
_symmetry.space_group_name_H-M   'P 1'
#
loop_
_entity.id
_entity.type
_entity.pdbx_description
1 polymer ?
#
loop_
_entity_poly.entity_id
_entity_poly.type
_entity_poly.pdbx_seq_one_letter_code
_entity_poly.pdbx_strand_id
1 'polypeptide(L)'
;MSSVTDYKVASMALGFSLGFGFLTVWQAIKQTKRNRNPLRSAYIYMIWGEIAANVGLGILGYLFLNGVIKSGIPIFFFILLFWVFEIQLLMRIIINRISIIAESRQTIQRLKWVPLSP
;
A
#
# COMPACT_ATOMS: atom_id res chain seq x y z
N MET A 1 32.30 9.53 -0.62
CA MET A 1 31.60 10.60 0.11
C MET A 1 30.30 10.85 -0.61
N SER A 2 29.17 10.43 -0.04
CA SER A 2 27.85 10.82 -0.56
C SER A 2 27.72 12.33 -0.42
N SER A 3 27.43 13.02 -1.51
CA SER A 3 27.39 14.48 -1.55
C SER A 3 26.15 14.98 -0.81
N VAL A 4 26.21 16.19 -0.24
CA VAL A 4 25.05 16.84 0.44
C VAL A 4 23.82 16.88 -0.49
N THR A 5 24.05 16.91 -1.80
CA THR A 5 23.03 16.82 -2.84
C THR A 5 22.28 15.49 -2.82
N ASP A 6 22.95 14.35 -2.65
CA ASP A 6 22.31 13.02 -2.61
C ASP A 6 21.32 12.92 -1.44
N TYR A 7 21.72 13.45 -0.29
CA TYR A 7 20.88 13.47 0.91
C TYR A 7 19.68 14.41 0.74
N LYS A 8 19.87 15.56 0.08
CA LYS A 8 18.78 16.50 -0.24
C LYS A 8 17.77 15.89 -1.22
N VAL A 9 18.26 15.24 -2.28
CA VAL A 9 17.38 14.58 -3.26
C VAL A 9 16.64 13.41 -2.61
N ALA A 10 17.33 12.59 -1.80
CA ALA A 10 16.71 11.47 -1.09
C ALA A 10 15.62 11.94 -0.10
N SER A 11 15.89 12.99 0.66
CA SER A 11 14.91 13.55 1.61
C SER A 11 13.70 14.21 0.90
N MET A 12 13.91 14.86 -0.25
CA MET A 12 12.82 15.37 -1.08
C MET A 12 11.95 14.24 -1.65
N ALA A 13 12.57 13.18 -2.17
CA ALA A 13 11.85 12.01 -2.68
C ALA A 13 11.07 11.29 -1.57
N LEU A 14 11.67 11.13 -0.38
CA LEU A 14 10.99 10.59 0.79
C LEU A 14 9.80 11.46 1.21
N GLY A 15 9.98 12.79 1.27
CA GLY A 15 8.91 13.72 1.60
C GLY A 15 7.75 13.66 0.61
N PHE A 16 8.04 13.53 -0.69
CA PHE A 16 7.04 13.36 -1.73
C PHE A 16 6.27 12.04 -1.58
N SER A 17 6.99 10.92 -1.41
CA SER A 17 6.37 9.60 -1.21
C SER A 17 5.51 9.56 0.06
N LEU A 18 5.94 10.20 1.16
CA LEU A 18 5.16 10.32 2.39
C LEU A 18 3.89 11.16 2.18
N GLY A 19 3.99 12.28 1.45
CA GLY A 19 2.84 13.11 1.11
C GLY A 19 1.80 12.35 0.28
N PHE A 20 2.25 11.59 -0.73
CA PHE A 20 1.36 10.77 -1.55
C PHE A 20 0.76 9.60 -0.75
N GLY A 21 1.55 8.97 0.12
CA GLY A 21 1.08 7.95 1.05
C GLY A 21 -0.03 8.47 1.96
N PHE A 22 0.12 9.68 2.52
CA PHE A 22 -0.90 10.32 3.36
C PHE A 22 -2.20 10.60 2.60
N LEU A 23 -2.13 11.10 1.36
CA LEU A 23 -3.33 11.30 0.53
C LEU A 23 -4.04 9.98 0.22
N THR A 24 -3.28 8.90 0.02
CA THR A 24 -3.79 7.55 -0.21
C THR A 24 -4.54 7.03 1.02
N VAL A 25 -3.96 7.22 2.21
CA VAL A 25 -4.59 6.90 3.52
C VAL A 25 -5.89 7.68 3.69
N TRP A 26 -5.86 8.99 3.41
CA TRP A 26 -7.03 9.85 3.55
C TRP A 26 -8.18 9.42 2.64
N GLN A 27 -7.90 9.09 1.38
CA GLN A 27 -8.90 8.56 0.45
C GLN A 27 -9.43 7.19 0.91
N ALA A 28 -8.56 6.32 1.43
CA ALA A 28 -8.95 5.01 1.97
C ALA A 28 -9.88 5.15 3.19
N ILE A 29 -9.58 6.07 4.12
CA ILE A 29 -10.44 6.37 5.27
C ILE A 29 -11.78 6.94 4.81
N LYS A 30 -11.79 7.88 3.87
CA LYS A 30 -13.01 8.49 3.35
C LYS A 30 -13.91 7.49 2.62
N GLN A 31 -13.32 6.54 1.88
CA GLN A 31 -14.05 5.42 1.27
C GLN A 31 -14.57 4.42 2.31
N THR A 32 -13.79 4.14 3.36
CA THR A 32 -14.18 3.24 4.46
C THR A 32 -15.36 3.78 5.25
N LYS A 33 -15.36 5.08 5.55
CA LYS A 33 -16.43 5.74 6.32
C LYS A 33 -17.76 5.83 5.56
N ARG A 34 -17.73 5.77 4.21
CA ARG A 34 -18.92 5.97 3.38
C ARG A 34 -19.67 4.70 3.00
N ASN A 35 -19.15 3.49 3.28
CA ASN A 35 -19.86 2.26 2.93
C ASN A 35 -19.60 1.08 3.90
N ARG A 36 -20.67 0.52 4.47
CA ARG A 36 -20.68 -0.44 5.58
C ARG A 36 -20.77 -1.90 5.10
N ASN A 37 -19.95 -2.30 4.12
CA ASN A 37 -20.01 -3.67 3.55
C ASN A 37 -18.85 -4.56 4.04
N PRO A 38 -19.09 -5.81 4.46
CA PRO A 38 -18.10 -6.68 5.11
C PRO A 38 -16.96 -7.13 4.19
N LEU A 39 -17.19 -7.27 2.88
CA LEU A 39 -16.15 -7.59 1.89
C LEU A 39 -15.09 -6.48 1.76
N ARG A 40 -15.46 -5.24 2.09
CA ARG A 40 -14.51 -4.13 2.17
C ARG A 40 -13.67 -4.19 3.43
N SER A 41 -14.13 -4.81 4.52
CA SER A 41 -13.38 -4.86 5.79
C SER A 41 -12.05 -5.61 5.65
N ALA A 42 -12.03 -6.75 4.95
CA ALA A 42 -10.80 -7.50 4.66
C ALA A 42 -9.85 -6.73 3.71
N TYR A 43 -10.39 -6.12 2.65
CA TYR A 43 -9.62 -5.28 1.72
C TYR A 43 -9.03 -4.03 2.39
N ILE A 44 -9.80 -3.38 3.27
CA ILE A 44 -9.38 -2.22 4.05
C ILE A 44 -8.24 -2.62 4.99
N TYR A 45 -8.35 -3.77 5.66
CA TYR A 45 -7.28 -4.26 6.54
C TYR A 45 -5.98 -4.55 5.76
N MET A 46 -6.09 -5.09 4.53
CA MET A 46 -4.97 -5.32 3.63
C MET A 46 -4.25 -4.02 3.21
N ILE A 47 -5.02 -2.97 2.88
CA ILE A 47 -4.48 -1.63 2.54
C ILE A 47 -3.80 -0.98 3.75
N TRP A 48 -4.40 -1.11 4.95
CA TRP A 48 -3.77 -0.62 6.17
C TRP A 48 -2.43 -1.33 6.44
N GLY A 49 -2.33 -2.62 6.11
CA GLY A 49 -1.08 -3.38 6.16
C GLY A 49 -0.01 -2.86 5.18
N GLU A 50 -0.39 -2.53 3.94
CA GLU A 50 0.51 -1.92 2.94
C GLU A 50 1.04 -0.57 3.42
N ILE A 51 0.16 0.30 3.92
CA ILE A 51 0.53 1.61 4.48
C ILE A 51 1.48 1.44 5.67
N ALA A 52 1.17 0.52 6.58
CA ALA A 52 2.00 0.24 7.76
C ALA A 52 3.39 -0.30 7.36
N ALA A 53 3.46 -1.16 6.34
CA ALA A 53 4.71 -1.68 5.82
C ALA A 53 5.58 -0.58 5.18
N ASN A 54 4.99 0.30 4.38
CA ASN A 54 5.71 1.39 3.73
C ASN A 54 6.19 2.45 4.75
N VAL A 55 5.36 2.78 5.74
CA VAL A 55 5.76 3.65 6.87
C VAL A 55 6.87 2.99 7.70
N GLY A 56 6.78 1.68 7.96
CA GLY A 56 7.80 0.90 8.65
C GLY A 56 9.14 0.92 7.91
N LEU A 57 9.13 0.73 6.59
CA LEU A 57 10.31 0.80 5.73
C LEU A 57 10.92 2.22 5.72
N GLY A 58 10.08 3.26 5.67
CA GLY A 58 10.51 4.66 5.77
C GLY A 58 11.17 4.99 7.11
N ILE A 59 10.60 4.51 8.23
CA ILE A 59 11.17 4.68 9.57
C ILE A 59 12.49 3.91 9.71
N LEU A 60 12.56 2.67 9.22
CA LEU A 60 13.78 1.87 9.20
C LEU A 60 14.87 2.53 8.36
N GLY A 61 14.53 3.09 7.20
CA GLY A 61 15.43 3.89 6.36
C GLY A 61 15.91 5.16 7.06
N TYR A 62 15.03 5.86 7.79
CA TYR A 62 15.40 7.04 8.57
C TYR A 62 16.33 6.72 9.76
N LEU A 63 16.08 5.61 10.47
CA LEU A 63 16.95 5.14 11.55
C LEU A 63 18.33 4.68 11.02
N PHE A 64 18.35 4.07 9.84
CA PHE A 64 19.59 3.70 9.14
C PHE A 64 20.43 4.94 8.78
N LEU A 65 19.79 6.00 8.25
CA LEU A 65 20.47 7.24 7.89
C LEU A 65 21.00 8.03 9.11
N ASN A 66 20.34 7.93 10.28
CA ASN A 66 20.80 8.56 11.52
C ASN A 66 21.94 7.80 12.22
N GLY A 67 22.33 6.61 11.75
CA GLY A 67 23.48 5.87 12.29
C GLY A 67 23.31 5.35 13.72
N VAL A 68 22.09 5.38 14.27
CA VAL A 68 21.79 4.90 15.64
C VAL A 68 21.92 3.38 15.75
N ILE A 69 21.73 2.65 14.64
CA ILE A 69 21.88 1.20 14.59
C ILE A 69 23.20 0.83 13.92
N LYS A 70 24.00 -0.01 14.59
CA LYS A 70 25.24 -0.59 14.04
C LYS A 70 24.91 -1.36 12.77
N SER A 71 25.36 -0.85 11.61
CA SER A 71 25.12 -1.45 10.29
C SER A 71 25.53 -2.93 10.32
N GLY A 72 24.56 -3.82 10.15
CA GLY A 72 24.73 -5.26 10.28
C GLY A 72 23.81 -6.01 9.33
N ILE A 73 24.25 -7.19 8.91
CA ILE A 73 23.51 -8.15 8.07
C ILE A 73 22.02 -8.30 8.47
N PRO A 74 21.65 -8.42 9.76
CA PRO A 74 20.24 -8.57 10.12
C PRO A 74 19.36 -7.38 9.72
N ILE A 75 19.85 -6.14 9.77
CA ILE A 75 19.05 -4.96 9.42
C ILE A 75 18.74 -4.93 7.92
N PHE A 76 19.75 -5.21 7.08
CA PHE A 76 19.55 -5.32 5.64
C PHE A 76 18.59 -6.46 5.29
N PHE A 77 18.68 -7.59 6.00
CA PHE A 77 17.75 -8.69 5.84
C PHE A 77 16.31 -8.29 6.16
N PHE A 78 16.07 -7.60 7.29
CA PHE A 78 14.73 -7.13 7.65
C PHE A 78 14.19 -6.08 6.67
N ILE A 79 15.03 -5.15 6.19
CA ILE A 79 14.64 -4.15 5.18
C ILE A 79 14.18 -4.85 3.90
N LEU A 80 14.97 -5.81 3.39
CA LEU A 80 14.61 -6.59 2.21
C LEU A 80 13.34 -7.42 2.43
N LEU A 81 13.17 -8.00 3.62
CA LEU A 81 12.00 -8.80 3.96
C LEU A 81 10.73 -7.94 4.00
N PHE A 82 10.79 -6.75 4.62
CA PHE A 82 9.70 -5.77 4.61
C PHE A 82 9.39 -5.29 3.19
N TRP A 83 10.41 -5.06 2.37
CA TRP A 83 10.25 -4.64 0.98
C TRP A 83 9.58 -5.71 0.12
N VAL A 84 10.01 -6.98 0.23
CA VAL A 84 9.35 -8.10 -0.47
C VAL A 84 7.91 -8.23 -0.02
N PHE A 85 7.65 -8.08 1.28
CA PHE A 85 6.30 -8.14 1.83
C PHE A 85 5.40 -7.02 1.29
N GLU A 86 5.93 -5.79 1.18
CA GLU A 86 5.25 -4.64 0.57
C GLU A 86 4.82 -4.95 -0.87
N ILE A 87 5.76 -5.37 -1.73
CA ILE A 87 5.47 -5.71 -3.14
C ILE A 87 4.45 -6.86 -3.24
N GLN A 88 4.58 -7.88 -2.38
CA GLN A 88 3.69 -9.04 -2.39
C GLN A 88 2.26 -8.67 -1.96
N LEU A 89 2.12 -7.81 -0.95
CA LEU A 89 0.84 -7.28 -0.50
C LEU A 89 0.20 -6.39 -1.56
N LEU A 90 0.97 -5.50 -2.16
CA LEU A 90 0.50 -4.55 -3.16
C LEU A 90 -0.10 -5.29 -4.38
N MET A 91 0.59 -6.32 -4.88
CA MET A 91 0.05 -7.17 -5.95
C MET A 91 -1.26 -7.86 -5.56
N ARG A 92 -1.34 -8.41 -4.36
CA ARG A 92 -2.56 -9.07 -3.86
C ARG A 92 -3.72 -8.09 -3.74
N ILE A 93 -3.47 -6.85 -3.33
CA ILE A 93 -4.48 -5.78 -3.22
C ILE A 93 -5.01 -5.39 -4.61
N ILE A 94 -4.13 -5.23 -5.61
CA ILE A 94 -4.52 -4.92 -6.99
C ILE A 94 -5.38 -6.04 -7.58
N ILE A 95 -4.94 -7.30 -7.44
CA ILE A 95 -5.67 -8.46 -7.97
C ILE A 95 -7.03 -8.61 -7.28
N ASN A 96 -7.09 -8.48 -5.96
CA ASN A 96 -8.34 -8.54 -5.20
C ASN A 96 -9.33 -7.45 -5.67
N ARG A 97 -8.85 -6.23 -5.94
CA ARG A 97 -9.69 -5.13 -6.44
C ARG A 97 -10.20 -5.37 -7.85
N ILE A 98 -9.35 -5.88 -8.75
CA ILE A 98 -9.74 -6.20 -10.14
C ILE A 98 -10.74 -7.35 -10.15
N SER A 99 -10.53 -8.38 -9.34
CA SER A 99 -11.43 -9.53 -9.21
C SER A 99 -12.82 -9.11 -8.70
N ILE A 100 -12.91 -8.33 -7.61
CA ILE A 100 -14.19 -7.84 -7.08
C ILE A 100 -14.94 -6.97 -8.11
N ILE A 101 -14.24 -6.10 -8.84
CA ILE A 101 -14.85 -5.26 -9.87
C ILE A 101 -15.29 -6.08 -11.08
N ALA A 102 -14.47 -7.07 -11.49
CA ALA A 102 -14.79 -7.96 -12.60
C ALA A 102 -16.01 -8.84 -12.28
N GLU A 103 -16.09 -9.39 -11.07
CA GLU A 103 -17.22 -10.21 -10.61
C GLU A 103 -18.52 -9.38 -10.51
N SER A 104 -18.45 -8.16 -9.95
CA SER A 104 -19.59 -7.24 -9.93
C SER A 104 -20.04 -6.85 -11.35
N ARG A 105 -19.10 -6.60 -12.28
CA ARG A 105 -19.42 -6.29 -13.68
C ARG A 105 -20.01 -7.50 -14.42
N GLN A 106 -19.49 -8.71 -14.20
CA GLN A 106 -20.02 -9.93 -14.82
C GLN A 106 -21.43 -10.25 -14.31
N THR A 107 -21.70 -10.08 -13.02
CA THR A 107 -23.04 -10.31 -12.45
C THR A 107 -24.06 -9.28 -12.94
N ILE A 108 -23.68 -7.99 -13.02
CA ILE A 108 -24.56 -6.94 -13.59
C ILE A 108 -24.78 -7.17 -15.09
N GLN A 109 -23.76 -7.61 -15.84
CA GLN A 109 -23.94 -7.97 -17.25
C GLN A 109 -24.88 -9.17 -17.38
N ARG A 110 -24.72 -10.24 -16.59
CA ARG A 110 -25.65 -11.38 -16.62
C ARG A 110 -27.09 -10.98 -16.28
N LEU A 111 -27.31 -10.10 -15.29
CA LEU A 111 -28.65 -9.59 -14.96
C LEU A 111 -29.26 -8.74 -16.09
N LYS A 112 -28.44 -8.05 -16.89
CA LYS A 112 -28.90 -7.28 -18.06
C LYS A 112 -29.30 -8.19 -19.24
N TRP A 113 -28.73 -9.40 -19.30
CA TRP A 113 -28.98 -10.40 -20.35
C TRP A 113 -29.96 -11.51 -19.92
N VAL A 114 -30.54 -11.46 -18.72
CA VAL A 114 -31.77 -12.20 -18.42
C VAL A 114 -32.90 -11.24 -18.75
N PRO A 115 -33.46 -11.27 -19.97
CA PRO A 115 -34.73 -10.61 -20.18
C PRO A 115 -35.71 -11.33 -19.26
N LEU A 116 -36.60 -10.59 -18.60
CA LEU A 116 -37.87 -11.17 -18.22
C LEU A 116 -38.49 -11.75 -19.52
N SER A 117 -38.35 -13.05 -19.73
CA SER A 117 -39.22 -13.79 -20.61
C SER A 117 -40.58 -13.90 -19.90
N PRO A 118 -41.69 -13.71 -20.63
CA PRO A 118 -43.02 -13.40 -20.11
C PRO A 118 -43.62 -14.46 -19.18
#